data_AF-A0A945ASP9-F1
#
_entry.id   AF-A0A945ASP9-F1
#
_cell.length_a   1.000
_cell.length_b   1.000
_cell.length_c   1.000
_cell.angle_alpha   90.00
_cell.angle_beta   90.00
_cell.angle_gamma   90.00
#
_symmetry.space_group_name_H-M   'P 1'
#
loop_
_entity.id
_entity.type
_entity.pdbx_description
1 polymer ?
#
loop_
_entity_poly.entity_id
_entity_poly.type
_entity_poly.pdbx_seq_one_letter_code
_entity_poly.pdbx_strand_id
1 'polypeptide(L)'
;MVRAAMHIISRDQQQPPGMTVTEFDRLRWQRDIAAERLVEAALQTGETIWMLSARIAIAQGAVRKTNHSDDEANRFSSKIMPKPAVGKLLAAVFVDDQPIIHQQMERIRHHLRGKTVLYVPLARGGRADRVFAARMRERLLERLVAVLPRRGLVEETIGLVRLAKKLESRRPPGAASVSEFDRVFESATTALVGRIVASAPIAGPSEAEPSSVVTTQRILDGLAILIPKLLETWTTHARQLRLSVLERVRDDKSFQFVKEFIKHYGDGLFTQHLLTPSSLRSILRGGVRPYLERLIKQDSAGTDWRTSDSDEDGGSKQAGPVKLIEAINVGEISLKQATSRLRLILESVAENHSEYRDWNSTTTQSDRGDYLYVLLEFLRIKAEYERIVWTLRPVSMAHRVLVRSGATEAASAWRQRMEEETAGTANDLIERLSVLQQKTGVRLASVSDRVKRPFTAMLEQDEIESLVEPAVRELLVGEPEGAGGQLETHAEEFLGIATGSGVEVPDWLDRLSITVDRVLEEAETGGLASDSERQVMPSTLAEPLHWSWLSWPQLLDAVSKKQGRL
;
A
#
# COMPACT_ATOMS: atom_id res chain seq x y z
N MET A 1 -18.13 16.33 16.36
CA MET A 1 -16.75 15.89 16.04
C MET A 1 -16.15 16.64 14.87
N VAL A 2 -16.63 16.47 13.62
CA VAL A 2 -16.06 17.16 12.43
C VAL A 2 -15.99 18.69 12.57
N ARG A 3 -17.04 19.34 13.09
CA ARG A 3 -17.01 20.80 13.38
C ARG A 3 -15.95 21.18 14.41
N ALA A 4 -15.73 20.36 15.43
CA ALA A 4 -14.69 20.58 16.43
C ALA A 4 -13.30 20.44 15.81
N ALA A 5 -13.08 19.44 14.95
CA ALA A 5 -11.83 19.28 14.20
C ALA A 5 -11.54 20.52 13.33
N MET A 6 -12.54 21.03 12.61
CA MET A 6 -12.40 22.28 11.84
C MET A 6 -12.02 23.47 12.72
N HIS A 7 -12.62 23.59 13.91
CA HIS A 7 -12.29 24.68 14.83
C HIS A 7 -10.86 24.59 15.38
N ILE A 8 -10.37 23.38 15.70
CA ILE A 8 -9.01 23.18 16.20
C ILE A 8 -7.96 23.57 15.13
N ILE A 9 -8.17 23.16 13.88
CA ILE A 9 -7.27 23.48 12.76
C ILE A 9 -7.25 24.98 12.45
N SER A 10 -8.36 25.69 12.68
CA SER A 10 -8.45 27.12 12.36
C SER A 10 -7.81 28.04 13.39
N ARG A 11 -7.30 27.53 14.52
CA ARG A 11 -6.69 28.34 15.59
C ARG A 11 -5.20 28.60 15.33
N ASP A 12 -4.76 29.82 15.65
CA ASP A 12 -3.39 30.35 15.58
C ASP A 12 -2.61 29.85 14.35
N GLN A 13 -3.10 30.19 13.16
CA GLN A 13 -2.42 29.86 11.89
C GLN A 13 -1.10 30.61 11.71
N GLN A 14 -0.84 31.61 12.54
CA GLN A 14 0.38 32.41 12.56
C GLN A 14 1.08 32.24 13.89
N GLN A 15 2.42 32.26 13.85
CA GLN A 15 3.27 32.18 15.03
C GLN A 15 2.95 33.34 15.99
N PRO A 16 2.58 33.06 17.25
CA PRO A 16 2.38 34.11 18.24
C PRO A 16 3.68 34.87 18.53
N PRO A 17 3.63 36.19 18.79
CA PRO A 17 4.81 36.94 19.19
C PRO A 17 5.40 36.37 20.49
N GLY A 18 6.72 36.10 20.48
CA GLY A 18 7.45 35.55 21.64
C GLY A 18 7.59 34.03 21.69
N MET A 19 6.95 33.28 20.79
CA MET A 19 7.09 31.82 20.69
C MET A 19 8.20 31.45 19.72
N THR A 20 8.98 30.39 19.99
CA THR A 20 9.98 29.90 19.03
C THR A 20 9.32 29.15 17.86
N VAL A 21 10.00 29.07 16.70
CA VAL A 21 9.49 28.33 15.53
C VAL A 21 9.28 26.84 15.85
N THR A 22 10.18 26.26 16.65
CA THR A 22 10.12 24.86 17.08
C THR A 22 8.93 24.57 18.00
N GLU A 23 8.64 25.45 18.95
CA GLU A 23 7.46 25.31 19.82
C GLU A 23 6.16 25.49 19.05
N PHE A 24 6.12 26.46 18.12
CA PHE A 24 4.97 26.67 17.26
C PHE A 24 4.69 25.45 16.36
N ASP A 25 5.72 24.86 15.77
CA ASP A 25 5.61 23.63 14.97
C ASP A 25 5.14 22.43 15.82
N ARG A 26 5.63 22.30 17.05
CA ARG A 26 5.18 21.25 17.98
C ARG A 26 3.70 21.39 18.33
N LEU A 27 3.23 22.61 18.61
CA LEU A 27 1.83 22.88 18.90
C LEU A 27 0.95 22.63 17.67
N ARG A 28 1.39 23.05 16.49
CA ARG A 28 0.70 22.77 15.22
C ARG A 28 0.55 21.26 15.02
N TRP A 29 1.61 20.49 15.20
CA TRP A 29 1.58 19.04 15.08
C TRP A 29 0.61 18.37 16.05
N GLN A 30 0.58 18.80 17.32
CA GLN A 30 -0.37 18.30 18.32
C GLN A 30 -1.84 18.60 17.92
N ARG A 31 -2.10 19.77 17.35
CA ARG A 31 -3.44 20.15 16.86
C ARG A 31 -3.87 19.30 15.68
N ASP A 32 -2.96 19.07 14.73
CA ASP A 32 -3.21 18.20 13.57
C ASP A 32 -3.58 16.79 14.03
N ILE A 33 -2.83 16.21 14.98
CA ILE A 33 -3.16 14.90 15.59
C ILE A 33 -4.53 14.92 16.27
N ALA A 34 -4.84 15.94 17.07
CA ALA A 34 -6.13 16.03 17.75
C ALA A 34 -7.29 16.12 16.75
N ALA A 35 -7.12 16.88 15.67
CA ALA A 35 -8.11 17.00 14.61
C ALA A 35 -8.27 15.69 13.82
N GLU A 36 -7.17 14.98 13.55
CA GLU A 36 -7.19 13.65 12.92
C GLU A 36 -7.95 12.63 13.78
N ARG A 37 -7.69 12.59 15.09
CA ARG A 37 -8.43 11.72 16.04
C ARG A 37 -9.93 12.04 16.07
N LEU A 38 -10.31 13.31 16.02
CA LEU A 38 -11.72 13.71 15.96
C LEU A 38 -12.41 13.32 14.65
N VAL A 39 -11.69 13.39 13.52
CA VAL A 39 -12.22 12.90 12.23
C VAL A 39 -12.36 11.39 12.26
N GLU A 40 -11.37 10.68 12.81
CA GLU A 40 -11.41 9.22 12.96
C GLU A 40 -12.59 8.76 13.83
N ALA A 41 -12.79 9.38 15.00
CA ALA A 41 -13.95 9.10 15.85
C ALA A 41 -15.29 9.38 15.14
N ALA A 42 -15.34 10.43 14.30
CA ALA A 42 -16.52 10.71 13.49
C ALA A 42 -16.78 9.61 12.44
N LEU A 43 -15.73 9.08 11.82
CA LEU A 43 -15.84 7.98 10.85
C LEU A 43 -16.37 6.72 11.53
N GLN A 44 -15.79 6.34 12.66
CA GLN A 44 -16.26 5.21 13.48
C GLN A 44 -17.73 5.37 13.86
N THR A 45 -18.13 6.56 14.34
CA THR A 45 -19.53 6.87 14.68
C THR A 45 -20.46 6.68 13.47
N GLY A 46 -20.02 7.08 12.28
CA GLY A 46 -20.81 6.90 11.05
C GLY A 46 -21.03 5.43 10.69
N GLU A 47 -20.00 4.59 10.84
CA GLU A 47 -20.12 3.14 10.66
C GLU A 47 -21.03 2.50 11.71
N THR A 48 -20.93 2.92 12.98
CA THR A 48 -21.83 2.48 14.05
C THR A 48 -23.28 2.82 13.72
N ILE A 49 -23.55 4.03 13.19
CA ILE A 49 -24.89 4.42 12.75
C ILE A 49 -25.40 3.51 11.63
N TRP A 50 -24.54 3.12 10.68
CA TRP A 50 -24.94 2.17 9.63
C TRP A 50 -25.35 0.82 10.22
N MET A 51 -24.56 0.27 11.16
CA MET A 51 -24.85 -1.00 11.82
C MET A 51 -26.12 -0.94 12.66
N LEU A 52 -26.29 0.11 13.47
CA LEU A 52 -27.51 0.28 14.28
C LEU A 52 -28.74 0.43 13.38
N SER A 53 -28.63 1.21 12.30
CA SER A 53 -29.70 1.37 11.32
C SER A 53 -30.04 0.05 10.62
N ALA A 54 -29.04 -0.79 10.34
CA ALA A 54 -29.26 -2.13 9.80
C ALA A 54 -30.01 -3.01 10.79
N ARG A 55 -29.58 -3.03 12.06
CA ARG A 55 -30.26 -3.81 13.11
C ARG A 55 -31.71 -3.37 13.30
N ILE A 56 -31.98 -2.07 13.31
CA ILE A 56 -33.34 -1.51 13.38
C ILE A 56 -34.17 -1.95 12.17
N ALA A 57 -33.62 -1.86 10.95
CA ALA A 57 -34.33 -2.27 9.74
C ALA A 57 -34.69 -3.77 9.75
N ILE A 58 -33.81 -4.63 10.27
CA ILE A 58 -34.10 -6.05 10.48
C ILE A 58 -35.21 -6.22 11.53
N ALA A 59 -35.10 -5.56 12.68
CA ALA A 59 -36.08 -5.66 13.77
C ALA A 59 -37.48 -5.17 13.36
N GLN A 60 -37.56 -4.18 12.48
CA GLN A 60 -38.82 -3.65 11.94
C GLN A 60 -39.38 -4.47 10.76
N GLY A 61 -38.69 -5.53 10.32
CA GLY A 61 -39.11 -6.33 9.16
C GLY A 61 -39.10 -5.55 7.84
N ALA A 62 -38.27 -4.50 7.74
CA ALA A 62 -38.13 -3.66 6.55
C ALA A 62 -37.36 -4.34 5.40
N VAL A 63 -36.77 -5.50 5.68
CA VAL A 63 -36.09 -6.43 4.77
C VAL A 63 -36.61 -7.84 5.07
N ARG A 64 -36.71 -8.70 4.06
CA ARG A 64 -37.22 -10.07 4.22
C ARG A 64 -36.38 -11.04 3.38
N LYS A 65 -36.16 -12.25 3.90
CA LYS A 65 -35.48 -13.29 3.12
C LYS A 65 -36.42 -13.71 1.98
N THR A 66 -36.07 -13.35 0.76
CA THR A 66 -36.84 -13.74 -0.43
C THR A 66 -36.46 -15.17 -0.80
N ASN A 67 -37.41 -16.09 -0.70
CA ASN A 67 -37.36 -17.33 -1.48
C ASN A 67 -37.83 -16.97 -2.90
N HIS A 68 -37.19 -17.56 -3.91
CA HIS A 68 -37.30 -17.24 -5.34
C HIS A 68 -38.64 -16.69 -5.86
N SER A 69 -38.49 -15.69 -6.75
CA SER A 69 -39.43 -15.20 -7.77
C SER A 69 -40.86 -14.93 -7.31
N ASP A 70 -41.14 -13.68 -6.97
CA ASP A 70 -42.25 -12.91 -7.55
C ASP A 70 -42.11 -11.44 -7.14
N ASP A 71 -42.53 -10.52 -8.01
CA ASP A 71 -42.49 -9.05 -7.89
C ASP A 71 -41.20 -8.30 -8.33
N GLU A 72 -40.74 -8.52 -9.56
CA GLU A 72 -39.78 -7.61 -10.22
C GLU A 72 -40.41 -6.38 -10.90
N ALA A 73 -41.73 -6.30 -11.02
CA ALA A 73 -42.36 -5.37 -11.98
C ALA A 73 -43.17 -4.24 -11.33
N ASN A 74 -42.53 -3.36 -10.56
CA ASN A 74 -42.89 -1.92 -10.50
C ASN A 74 -42.17 -1.24 -9.34
N ARG A 75 -41.24 -0.29 -9.61
CA ARG A 75 -40.94 0.85 -8.71
C ARG A 75 -39.84 1.79 -9.20
N PHE A 76 -39.91 2.31 -10.43
CA PHE A 76 -39.08 3.46 -10.81
C PHE A 76 -39.83 4.41 -11.76
N SER A 77 -40.63 5.33 -11.20
CA SER A 77 -41.26 6.44 -11.95
C SER A 77 -41.03 7.82 -11.32
N SER A 78 -39.99 8.00 -10.49
CA SER A 78 -39.62 9.32 -9.97
C SER A 78 -38.39 9.89 -10.67
N LYS A 79 -38.50 11.11 -11.26
CA LYS A 79 -37.39 11.87 -11.88
C LYS A 79 -36.24 12.21 -10.91
N ILE A 80 -36.38 11.97 -9.61
CA ILE A 80 -35.37 12.21 -8.56
C ILE A 80 -35.07 10.87 -7.87
N MET A 81 -33.80 10.43 -7.87
CA MET A 81 -33.40 9.25 -7.11
C MET A 81 -33.38 9.55 -5.60
N PRO A 82 -34.04 8.74 -4.74
CA PRO A 82 -33.97 8.90 -3.29
C PRO A 82 -32.55 8.65 -2.76
N LYS A 83 -32.19 9.32 -1.65
CA LYS A 83 -30.92 9.08 -0.95
C LYS A 83 -30.78 7.60 -0.58
N PRO A 84 -29.57 7.02 -0.71
CA PRO A 84 -29.33 5.63 -0.36
C PRO A 84 -29.46 5.43 1.15
N ALA A 85 -30.13 4.36 1.56
CA ALA A 85 -30.23 3.97 2.95
C ALA A 85 -29.21 2.87 3.24
N VAL A 86 -27.98 3.26 3.61
CA VAL A 86 -26.86 2.32 3.83
C VAL A 86 -27.20 1.25 4.87
N GLY A 87 -27.84 1.63 5.98
CA GLY A 87 -28.29 0.65 6.98
C GLY A 87 -29.29 -0.36 6.40
N LYS A 88 -30.24 0.08 5.56
CA LYS A 88 -31.19 -0.82 4.89
C LYS A 88 -30.51 -1.77 3.91
N LEU A 89 -29.50 -1.30 3.18
CA LEU A 89 -28.69 -2.15 2.31
C LEU A 89 -27.94 -3.21 3.11
N LEU A 90 -27.26 -2.82 4.20
CA LEU A 90 -26.52 -3.78 5.03
C LEU A 90 -27.48 -4.78 5.68
N ALA A 91 -28.65 -4.34 6.15
CA ALA A 91 -29.71 -5.23 6.61
C ALA A 91 -30.15 -6.24 5.54
N ALA A 92 -30.34 -5.78 4.31
CA ALA A 92 -30.70 -6.64 3.18
C ALA A 92 -29.59 -7.64 2.86
N VAL A 93 -28.32 -7.24 2.96
CA VAL A 93 -27.18 -8.17 2.85
C VAL A 93 -27.17 -9.19 3.99
N PHE A 94 -27.48 -8.81 5.23
CA PHE A 94 -27.54 -9.78 6.34
C PHE A 94 -28.70 -10.77 6.20
N VAL A 95 -29.85 -10.32 5.69
CA VAL A 95 -31.07 -11.14 5.54
C VAL A 95 -31.15 -11.87 4.18
N ASP A 96 -30.28 -11.51 3.23
CA ASP A 96 -30.26 -12.01 1.84
C ASP A 96 -31.49 -11.57 1.01
N ASP A 97 -31.87 -10.30 1.15
CA ASP A 97 -32.96 -9.67 0.38
C ASP A 97 -32.41 -9.10 -0.94
N GLN A 98 -32.27 -9.96 -1.95
CA GLN A 98 -31.67 -9.63 -3.25
C GLN A 98 -32.32 -8.42 -3.93
N PRO A 99 -33.66 -8.28 -4.01
CA PRO A 99 -34.29 -7.11 -4.62
C PRO A 99 -33.92 -5.79 -3.93
N ILE A 100 -33.89 -5.77 -2.59
CA ILE A 100 -33.51 -4.56 -1.85
C ILE A 100 -32.02 -4.27 -2.02
N ILE A 101 -31.16 -5.29 -2.07
CA ILE A 101 -29.74 -5.10 -2.35
C ILE A 101 -29.56 -4.39 -3.70
N HIS A 102 -30.11 -4.93 -4.79
CA HIS A 102 -30.01 -4.33 -6.13
C HIS A 102 -30.56 -2.90 -6.15
N GLN A 103 -31.74 -2.67 -5.55
CA GLN A 103 -32.36 -1.34 -5.48
C GLN A 103 -31.47 -0.31 -4.77
N GLN A 104 -30.92 -0.64 -3.59
CA GLN A 104 -30.08 0.28 -2.84
C GLN A 104 -28.72 0.46 -3.49
N MET A 105 -28.17 -0.58 -4.11
CA MET A 105 -26.91 -0.52 -4.85
C MET A 105 -26.98 0.45 -6.02
N GLU A 106 -28.06 0.45 -6.80
CA GLU A 106 -28.29 1.45 -7.85
C GLU A 106 -28.33 2.88 -7.30
N ARG A 107 -29.01 3.09 -6.17
CA ARG A 107 -29.04 4.41 -5.50
C ARG A 107 -27.64 4.85 -5.09
N ILE A 108 -26.83 3.94 -4.53
CA ILE A 108 -25.45 4.25 -4.11
C ILE A 108 -24.60 4.60 -5.33
N ARG A 109 -24.63 3.79 -6.39
CA ARG A 109 -23.90 4.06 -7.65
C ARG A 109 -24.25 5.44 -8.20
N HIS A 110 -25.53 5.79 -8.26
CA HIS A 110 -25.99 7.09 -8.70
C HIS A 110 -25.48 8.24 -7.83
N HIS A 111 -25.55 8.12 -6.50
CA HIS A 111 -25.16 9.18 -5.57
C HIS A 111 -23.64 9.36 -5.44
N LEU A 112 -22.87 8.30 -5.64
CA LEU A 112 -21.42 8.37 -5.72
C LEU A 112 -20.95 8.97 -7.03
N ARG A 113 -21.76 8.90 -8.10
CA ARG A 113 -21.38 9.44 -9.42
C ARG A 113 -20.96 10.90 -9.29
N GLY A 114 -19.70 11.11 -9.60
CA GLY A 114 -19.07 12.42 -9.65
C GLY A 114 -18.66 13.04 -8.33
N LYS A 115 -18.77 12.30 -7.22
CA LYS A 115 -18.07 12.62 -5.97
C LYS A 115 -16.58 12.28 -6.11
N THR A 116 -15.74 12.89 -5.28
CA THR A 116 -14.30 12.55 -5.19
C THR A 116 -14.08 11.64 -3.98
N VAL A 117 -13.19 10.66 -4.11
CA VAL A 117 -12.71 9.87 -2.97
C VAL A 117 -11.38 10.39 -2.44
N LEU A 118 -10.75 11.34 -3.14
CA LEU A 118 -9.50 11.92 -2.68
C LEU A 118 -9.71 13.08 -1.72
N TYR A 119 -8.77 13.21 -0.81
CA TYR A 119 -8.70 14.33 0.13
C TYR A 119 -7.26 14.82 0.30
N VAL A 120 -7.10 16.07 0.75
CA VAL A 120 -5.81 16.58 1.21
C VAL A 120 -5.71 16.26 2.71
N PRO A 121 -4.65 15.61 3.20
CA PRO A 121 -4.46 15.35 4.63
C PRO A 121 -4.50 16.62 5.47
N LEU A 122 -4.93 16.52 6.74
CA LEU A 122 -5.05 17.67 7.64
C LEU A 122 -3.69 18.36 7.84
N ALA A 123 -2.64 17.58 8.06
CA ALA A 123 -1.25 18.05 8.13
C ALA A 123 -0.79 18.86 6.90
N ARG A 124 -1.44 18.68 5.74
CA ARG A 124 -1.16 19.40 4.47
C ARG A 124 -2.17 20.54 4.20
N GLY A 125 -2.93 20.97 5.20
CA GLY A 125 -3.93 22.03 5.05
C GLY A 125 -5.28 21.54 4.50
N GLY A 126 -5.56 20.24 4.63
CA GLY A 126 -6.86 19.65 4.30
C GLY A 126 -8.00 20.18 5.18
N ARG A 127 -9.20 20.27 4.61
CA ARG A 127 -10.40 20.59 5.39
C ARG A 127 -11.03 19.32 5.97
N ALA A 128 -11.26 19.29 7.28
CA ALA A 128 -11.78 18.13 7.99
C ALA A 128 -13.13 17.61 7.46
N ASP A 129 -14.03 18.49 7.00
CA ASP A 129 -15.30 18.09 6.38
C ASP A 129 -15.11 17.32 5.07
N ARG A 130 -14.17 17.75 4.24
CA ARG A 130 -13.81 17.08 2.97
C ARG A 130 -13.10 15.75 3.22
N VAL A 131 -12.16 15.72 4.18
CA VAL A 131 -11.48 14.49 4.60
C VAL A 131 -12.50 13.46 5.08
N PHE A 132 -13.37 13.85 6.02
CA PHE A 132 -14.43 12.99 6.54
C PHE A 132 -15.33 12.46 5.41
N ALA A 133 -15.82 13.34 4.53
CA ALA A 133 -16.74 12.95 3.47
C ALA A 133 -16.10 12.04 2.40
N ALA A 134 -14.80 12.19 2.13
CA ALA A 134 -14.06 11.33 1.21
C ALA A 134 -13.85 9.93 1.84
N ARG A 135 -13.25 9.89 3.04
CA ARG A 135 -12.98 8.65 3.78
C ARG A 135 -14.25 7.85 4.08
N MET A 136 -15.37 8.52 4.37
CA MET A 136 -16.66 7.84 4.57
C MET A 136 -17.17 7.14 3.30
N ARG A 137 -16.93 7.70 2.11
CA ARG A 137 -17.29 7.04 0.84
C ARG A 137 -16.40 5.83 0.59
N GLU A 138 -15.10 5.94 0.88
CA GLU A 138 -14.16 4.84 0.75
C GLU A 138 -14.47 3.70 1.71
N ARG A 139 -14.74 3.99 2.99
CA ARG A 139 -15.21 2.99 3.96
C ARG A 139 -16.49 2.31 3.51
N LEU A 140 -17.47 3.07 3.00
CA LEU A 140 -18.69 2.48 2.45
C LEU A 140 -18.36 1.49 1.32
N LEU A 141 -17.51 1.89 0.36
CA LEU A 141 -17.11 1.02 -0.75
C LEU A 141 -16.37 -0.22 -0.24
N GLU A 142 -15.41 -0.07 0.67
CA GLU A 142 -14.67 -1.14 1.33
C GLU A 142 -15.60 -2.13 2.01
N ARG A 143 -16.56 -1.66 2.83
CA ARG A 143 -17.51 -2.54 3.53
C ARG A 143 -18.41 -3.30 2.57
N LEU A 144 -18.85 -2.67 1.49
CA LEU A 144 -19.71 -3.32 0.51
C LEU A 144 -18.97 -4.41 -0.28
N VAL A 145 -17.76 -4.12 -0.78
CA VAL A 145 -16.99 -5.12 -1.53
C VAL A 145 -16.56 -6.30 -0.65
N ALA A 146 -16.45 -6.11 0.67
CA ALA A 146 -16.17 -7.20 1.61
C ALA A 146 -17.34 -8.20 1.75
N VAL A 147 -18.59 -7.72 1.67
CA VAL A 147 -19.78 -8.53 2.01
C VAL A 147 -20.57 -9.03 0.80
N LEU A 148 -20.56 -8.29 -0.31
CA LEU A 148 -21.36 -8.63 -1.50
C LEU A 148 -20.97 -9.97 -2.14
N PRO A 149 -19.67 -10.36 -2.24
CA PRO A 149 -19.30 -11.66 -2.79
C PRO A 149 -19.87 -12.83 -2.00
N ARG A 150 -20.05 -12.69 -0.67
CA ARG A 150 -20.70 -13.71 0.18
C ARG A 150 -22.15 -13.95 -0.19
N ARG A 151 -22.80 -12.99 -0.86
CA ARG A 151 -24.17 -13.11 -1.40
C ARG A 151 -24.23 -13.46 -2.88
N GLY A 152 -23.10 -13.82 -3.50
CA GLY A 152 -23.03 -14.16 -4.92
C GLY A 152 -23.05 -12.98 -5.88
N LEU A 153 -22.98 -11.76 -5.36
CA LEU A 153 -22.98 -10.51 -6.13
C LEU A 153 -21.58 -10.17 -6.64
N VAL A 154 -21.02 -11.10 -7.42
CA VAL A 154 -19.65 -11.02 -7.96
C VAL A 154 -19.53 -9.90 -8.99
N GLU A 155 -20.48 -9.79 -9.91
CA GLU A 155 -20.47 -8.76 -10.96
C GLU A 155 -20.55 -7.36 -10.34
N GLU A 156 -21.46 -7.15 -9.38
CA GLU A 156 -21.66 -5.90 -8.67
C GLU A 156 -20.39 -5.49 -7.92
N THR A 157 -19.71 -6.45 -7.29
CA THR A 157 -18.47 -6.20 -6.55
C THR A 157 -17.37 -5.73 -7.48
N ILE A 158 -17.15 -6.42 -8.61
CA ILE A 158 -16.18 -5.97 -9.64
C ILE A 158 -16.55 -4.58 -10.16
N GLY A 159 -17.84 -4.31 -10.37
CA GLY A 159 -18.34 -3.01 -10.80
C GLY A 159 -18.05 -1.90 -9.77
N LEU A 160 -18.16 -2.19 -8.47
CA LEU A 160 -17.81 -1.25 -7.40
C LEU A 160 -16.32 -0.93 -7.34
N VAL A 161 -15.44 -1.91 -7.54
CA VAL A 161 -13.99 -1.68 -7.58
C VAL A 161 -13.65 -0.70 -8.71
N ARG A 162 -14.25 -0.88 -9.89
CA ARG A 162 -14.06 0.05 -11.02
C ARG A 162 -14.66 1.41 -10.75
N LEU A 163 -15.83 1.48 -10.12
CA LEU A 163 -16.42 2.74 -9.70
C LEU A 163 -15.48 3.48 -8.74
N ALA A 164 -14.97 2.81 -7.70
CA ALA A 164 -14.01 3.36 -6.76
C ALA A 164 -12.78 3.92 -7.48
N LYS A 165 -12.22 3.16 -8.44
CA LYS A 165 -11.10 3.62 -9.28
C LYS A 165 -11.47 4.83 -10.15
N LYS A 166 -12.68 4.87 -10.72
CA LYS A 166 -13.16 6.02 -11.52
C LYS A 166 -13.32 7.27 -10.66
N LEU A 167 -13.74 7.15 -9.41
CA LEU A 167 -13.83 8.28 -8.49
C LEU A 167 -12.45 8.88 -8.16
N GLU A 168 -11.38 8.09 -8.26
CA GLU A 168 -10.00 8.54 -8.07
C GLU A 168 -9.50 9.48 -9.18
N SER A 169 -10.07 9.40 -10.39
CA SER A 169 -9.70 10.31 -11.48
C SER A 169 -10.00 11.78 -11.19
N ARG A 170 -10.87 12.06 -10.20
CA ARG A 170 -11.32 13.40 -9.84
C ARG A 170 -10.45 14.00 -8.74
N ARG A 171 -9.23 14.39 -9.12
CA ARG A 171 -8.27 15.06 -8.23
C ARG A 171 -8.78 16.48 -7.85
N PRO A 172 -8.86 16.81 -6.55
CA PRO A 172 -9.10 18.19 -6.12
C PRO A 172 -7.99 19.12 -6.66
N PRO A 173 -8.30 20.37 -7.06
CA PRO A 173 -7.27 21.35 -7.41
C PRO A 173 -6.44 21.71 -6.18
N GLY A 174 -5.12 21.57 -6.24
CA GLY A 174 -4.19 21.90 -5.14
C GLY A 174 -3.27 20.75 -4.71
N ALA A 175 -2.73 20.84 -3.49
CA ALA A 175 -1.69 20.00 -2.90
C ALA A 175 -1.92 18.47 -3.02
N ALA A 176 -0.86 17.69 -2.84
CA ALA A 176 -0.80 16.22 -2.98
C ALA A 176 -1.95 15.51 -2.22
N SER A 177 -3.01 15.20 -2.96
CA SER A 177 -4.19 14.48 -2.50
C SER A 177 -3.91 12.99 -2.31
N VAL A 178 -4.53 12.40 -1.31
CA VAL A 178 -4.42 10.98 -0.93
C VAL A 178 -5.71 10.25 -1.29
N SER A 179 -5.59 8.96 -1.58
CA SER A 179 -6.64 8.00 -1.92
C SER A 179 -6.46 6.78 -1.02
N GLU A 180 -7.54 6.19 -0.53
CA GLU A 180 -7.55 4.92 0.23
C GLU A 180 -8.07 3.76 -0.64
N PHE A 181 -8.00 3.91 -1.97
CA PHE A 181 -8.39 2.86 -2.92
C PHE A 181 -7.73 1.51 -2.64
N ASP A 182 -6.48 1.50 -2.16
CA ASP A 182 -5.77 0.28 -1.77
C ASP A 182 -6.58 -0.61 -0.83
N ARG A 183 -7.29 -0.03 0.14
CA ARG A 183 -8.12 -0.76 1.10
C ARG A 183 -9.35 -1.38 0.45
N VAL A 184 -10.02 -0.62 -0.41
CA VAL A 184 -11.17 -1.10 -1.18
C VAL A 184 -10.75 -2.23 -2.11
N PHE A 185 -9.62 -2.08 -2.79
CA PHE A 185 -9.10 -3.06 -3.72
C PHE A 185 -8.67 -4.35 -3.01
N GLU A 186 -7.96 -4.25 -1.89
CA GLU A 186 -7.55 -5.38 -1.06
C GLU A 186 -8.77 -6.14 -0.54
N SER A 187 -9.72 -5.44 0.07
CA SER A 187 -10.96 -6.04 0.58
C SER A 187 -11.76 -6.76 -0.52
N ALA A 188 -11.89 -6.14 -1.70
CA ALA A 188 -12.58 -6.75 -2.83
C ALA A 188 -11.85 -7.99 -3.36
N THR A 189 -10.53 -7.92 -3.52
CA THR A 189 -9.71 -9.03 -4.02
C THR A 189 -9.82 -10.21 -3.06
N THR A 190 -9.68 -9.97 -1.75
CA THR A 190 -9.84 -11.00 -0.72
C THR A 190 -11.22 -11.66 -0.78
N ALA A 191 -12.30 -10.86 -0.85
CA ALA A 191 -13.65 -11.39 -0.85
C ALA A 191 -14.03 -12.12 -2.16
N LEU A 192 -13.54 -11.65 -3.32
CA LEU A 192 -13.76 -12.30 -4.62
C LEU A 192 -12.99 -13.61 -4.76
N VAL A 193 -11.74 -13.66 -4.32
CA VAL A 193 -10.96 -14.91 -4.29
C VAL A 193 -11.57 -15.88 -3.28
N GLY A 194 -11.98 -15.41 -2.11
CA GLY A 194 -12.69 -16.24 -1.13
C GLY A 194 -13.99 -16.82 -1.69
N ARG A 195 -14.70 -16.08 -2.54
CA ARG A 195 -15.88 -16.58 -3.26
C ARG A 195 -15.55 -17.71 -4.23
N ILE A 196 -14.44 -17.60 -4.96
CA ILE A 196 -13.96 -18.67 -5.86
C ILE A 196 -13.66 -19.93 -5.05
N VAL A 197 -12.88 -19.82 -3.98
CA VAL A 197 -12.51 -20.94 -3.11
C VAL A 197 -13.75 -21.60 -2.50
N ALA A 198 -14.69 -20.80 -1.98
CA ALA A 198 -15.92 -21.30 -1.37
C ALA A 198 -16.86 -22.01 -2.36
N SER A 199 -16.83 -21.64 -3.65
CA SER A 199 -17.73 -22.21 -4.66
C SER A 199 -17.12 -23.39 -5.43
N ALA A 200 -15.79 -23.52 -5.44
CA ALA A 200 -15.09 -24.58 -6.15
C ALA A 200 -15.51 -26.02 -5.74
N PRO A 201 -15.68 -26.36 -4.44
CA PRO A 201 -16.10 -27.70 -4.04
C PRO A 201 -17.61 -27.95 -4.20
N ILE A 202 -18.39 -26.93 -4.55
CA ILE A 202 -19.85 -27.05 -4.67
C ILE A 202 -20.21 -27.71 -6.01
N ALA A 203 -20.90 -28.85 -5.94
CA ALA A 203 -21.43 -29.53 -7.12
C ALA A 203 -22.58 -28.73 -7.76
N GLY A 204 -22.62 -28.72 -9.10
CA GLY A 204 -23.77 -28.20 -9.83
C GLY A 204 -25.00 -29.12 -9.72
N PRO A 205 -26.19 -28.63 -10.12
CA PRO A 205 -27.37 -29.49 -10.24
C PRO A 205 -27.07 -30.63 -11.23
N SER A 206 -27.16 -31.88 -10.76
CA SER A 206 -26.83 -33.09 -11.52
C SER A 206 -25.34 -33.41 -11.72
N GLU A 207 -24.44 -32.74 -11.01
CA GLU A 207 -23.01 -33.07 -10.98
C GLU A 207 -22.68 -33.91 -9.73
N ALA A 208 -21.73 -34.85 -9.85
CA ALA A 208 -21.17 -35.52 -8.68
C ALA A 208 -20.32 -34.52 -7.87
N GLU A 209 -20.06 -34.82 -6.60
CA GLU A 209 -19.15 -34.02 -5.79
C GLU A 209 -17.76 -33.94 -6.45
N PRO A 210 -17.22 -32.73 -6.65
CA PRO A 210 -15.92 -32.56 -7.27
C PRO A 210 -14.82 -33.24 -6.44
N SER A 211 -13.91 -33.96 -7.09
CA SER A 211 -12.69 -34.42 -6.43
C SER A 211 -11.81 -33.24 -6.01
N SER A 212 -10.83 -33.46 -5.13
CA SER A 212 -9.84 -32.45 -4.76
C SER A 212 -9.11 -31.87 -5.98
N VAL A 213 -8.73 -32.73 -6.93
CA VAL A 213 -8.09 -32.32 -8.19
C VAL A 213 -8.97 -31.39 -9.01
N VAL A 214 -10.27 -31.71 -9.14
CA VAL A 214 -11.22 -30.85 -9.87
C VAL A 214 -11.44 -29.54 -9.13
N THR A 215 -11.53 -29.57 -7.80
CA THR A 215 -11.65 -28.37 -6.97
C THR A 215 -10.46 -27.43 -7.16
N THR A 216 -9.24 -27.96 -7.13
CA THR A 216 -8.01 -27.20 -7.39
C THR A 216 -8.01 -26.60 -8.79
N GLN A 217 -8.37 -27.38 -9.82
CA GLN A 217 -8.45 -26.88 -11.19
C GLN A 217 -9.47 -25.74 -11.32
N ARG A 218 -10.65 -25.90 -10.72
CA ARG A 218 -11.67 -24.84 -10.67
C ARG A 218 -11.11 -23.56 -10.07
N ILE A 219 -10.47 -23.63 -8.90
CA ILE A 219 -9.86 -22.46 -8.26
C ILE A 219 -8.90 -21.76 -9.23
N LEU A 220 -7.99 -22.50 -9.85
CA LEU A 220 -7.00 -21.97 -10.80
C LEU A 220 -7.67 -21.33 -12.03
N ASP A 221 -8.70 -21.96 -12.59
CA ASP A 221 -9.46 -21.43 -13.73
C ASP A 221 -10.17 -20.11 -13.37
N GLY A 222 -10.80 -20.05 -12.19
CA GLY A 222 -11.45 -18.84 -11.69
C GLY A 222 -10.46 -17.69 -11.50
N LEU A 223 -9.29 -17.98 -10.92
CA LEU A 223 -8.22 -17.00 -10.73
C LEU A 223 -7.62 -16.53 -12.06
N ALA A 224 -7.45 -17.42 -13.02
CA ALA A 224 -6.93 -17.09 -14.36
C ALA A 224 -7.83 -16.08 -15.10
N ILE A 225 -9.12 -16.00 -14.76
CA ILE A 225 -10.06 -15.01 -15.32
C ILE A 225 -10.13 -13.75 -14.45
N LEU A 226 -10.18 -13.89 -13.12
CA LEU A 226 -10.35 -12.76 -12.20
C LEU A 226 -9.10 -11.87 -12.12
N ILE A 227 -7.93 -12.48 -11.93
CA ILE A 227 -6.70 -11.75 -11.60
C ILE A 227 -6.25 -10.80 -12.72
N PRO A 228 -6.30 -11.17 -14.03
CA PRO A 228 -6.01 -10.21 -15.09
C PRO A 228 -6.88 -8.95 -15.06
N LYS A 229 -8.17 -9.08 -14.73
CA LYS A 229 -9.11 -7.93 -14.61
C LYS A 229 -8.75 -7.02 -13.42
N LEU A 230 -8.36 -7.64 -12.31
CA LEU A 230 -7.90 -6.91 -11.13
C LEU A 230 -6.55 -6.23 -11.38
N LEU A 231 -5.62 -6.89 -12.08
CA LEU A 231 -4.33 -6.33 -12.51
C LEU A 231 -4.51 -5.13 -13.44
N GLU A 232 -5.45 -5.16 -14.39
CA GLU A 232 -5.75 -4.00 -15.25
C GLU A 232 -6.19 -2.78 -14.42
N THR A 233 -7.07 -3.01 -13.43
CA THR A 233 -7.55 -1.94 -12.55
C THR A 233 -6.43 -1.44 -11.62
N TRP A 234 -5.65 -2.37 -11.04
CA TRP A 234 -4.54 -2.10 -10.15
C TRP A 234 -3.41 -1.34 -10.83
N THR A 235 -2.97 -1.77 -12.02
CA THR A 235 -1.90 -1.10 -12.77
C THR A 235 -2.24 0.36 -13.08
N THR A 236 -3.52 0.65 -13.37
CA THR A 236 -4.01 2.02 -13.56
C THR A 236 -3.93 2.86 -12.27
N HIS A 237 -4.05 2.23 -11.11
CA HIS A 237 -3.85 2.87 -9.80
C HIS A 237 -2.37 3.01 -9.45
N ALA A 238 -1.63 1.91 -9.49
CA ALA A 238 -0.20 1.83 -9.20
C ALA A 238 0.64 2.85 -9.99
N ARG A 239 0.34 3.07 -11.28
CA ARG A 239 1.05 4.06 -12.12
C ARG A 239 0.84 5.51 -11.69
N GLN A 240 -0.23 5.81 -10.94
CA GLN A 240 -0.52 7.16 -10.46
C GLN A 240 0.24 7.52 -9.19
N LEU A 241 0.81 6.52 -8.52
CA LEU A 241 1.63 6.64 -7.32
C LEU A 241 3.10 6.53 -7.69
N ARG A 242 3.93 7.39 -7.08
CA ARG A 242 5.39 7.31 -7.18
C ARG A 242 5.89 6.54 -5.97
N LEU A 243 6.54 5.41 -6.20
CA LEU A 243 7.10 4.58 -5.12
C LEU A 243 8.51 5.04 -4.76
N SER A 244 9.29 5.42 -5.77
CA SER A 244 10.67 5.87 -5.60
C SER A 244 10.92 7.15 -6.39
N VAL A 245 11.83 7.96 -5.85
CA VAL A 245 12.27 9.17 -6.53
C VAL A 245 12.95 8.88 -7.86
N LEU A 246 13.64 7.74 -7.93
CA LEU A 246 14.45 7.31 -9.06
C LEU A 246 13.64 6.87 -10.27
N GLU A 247 12.32 6.70 -10.15
CA GLU A 247 11.44 6.39 -11.29
C GLU A 247 11.42 7.51 -12.33
N ARG A 248 11.72 8.75 -11.92
CA ARG A 248 11.88 9.90 -12.84
C ARG A 248 13.11 9.77 -13.73
N VAL A 249 14.06 8.94 -13.33
CA VAL A 249 15.33 8.70 -14.03
C VAL A 249 15.53 7.22 -14.30
N ARG A 250 14.43 6.50 -14.59
CA ARG A 250 14.48 5.06 -14.87
C ARG A 250 15.23 4.76 -16.17
N ASP A 251 15.08 5.57 -17.20
CA ASP A 251 15.80 5.40 -18.48
C ASP A 251 17.20 5.99 -18.43
N ASP A 252 18.12 5.41 -19.21
CA ASP A 252 19.53 5.83 -19.19
C ASP A 252 19.75 7.25 -19.72
N LYS A 253 18.88 7.73 -20.61
CA LYS A 253 18.97 9.10 -21.16
C LYS A 253 18.64 10.14 -20.10
N SER A 254 17.58 9.95 -19.33
CA SER A 254 17.22 10.86 -18.25
C SER A 254 18.20 10.78 -17.09
N PHE A 255 18.72 9.58 -16.78
CA PHE A 255 19.74 9.41 -15.75
C PHE A 255 21.09 10.05 -16.12
N GLN A 256 21.45 10.07 -17.40
CA GLN A 256 22.72 10.67 -17.85
C GLN A 256 22.90 12.11 -17.36
N PHE A 257 21.86 12.94 -17.39
CA PHE A 257 21.96 14.32 -16.88
C PHE A 257 22.22 14.41 -15.38
N VAL A 258 21.77 13.43 -14.60
CA VAL A 258 22.03 13.34 -13.15
C VAL A 258 23.44 12.83 -12.91
N LYS A 259 23.85 11.81 -13.65
CA LYS A 259 25.19 11.24 -13.61
C LYS A 259 26.26 12.28 -13.91
N GLU A 260 26.09 13.03 -14.99
CA GLU A 260 27.05 14.08 -15.35
C GLU A 260 27.04 15.24 -14.34
N PHE A 261 25.88 15.60 -13.79
CA PHE A 261 25.82 16.59 -12.71
C PHE A 261 26.63 16.14 -11.48
N ILE A 262 26.49 14.89 -11.06
CA ILE A 262 27.25 14.34 -9.93
C ILE A 262 28.75 14.29 -10.25
N LYS A 263 29.14 13.83 -11.43
CA LYS A 263 30.56 13.77 -11.81
C LYS A 263 31.23 15.16 -11.84
N HIS A 264 30.54 16.16 -12.39
CA HIS A 264 31.11 17.50 -12.55
C HIS A 264 31.10 18.31 -11.24
N TYR A 265 30.05 18.16 -10.44
CA TYR A 265 29.77 19.04 -9.29
C TYR A 265 29.69 18.33 -7.95
N GLY A 266 29.79 17.00 -7.91
CA GLY A 266 29.56 16.20 -6.71
C GLY A 266 30.71 16.24 -5.71
N ASP A 267 31.94 16.46 -6.19
CA ASP A 267 33.12 16.64 -5.35
C ASP A 267 32.98 17.91 -4.48
N GLY A 268 33.17 17.77 -3.18
CA GLY A 268 32.91 18.83 -2.19
C GLY A 268 31.43 19.16 -1.92
N LEU A 269 30.51 18.68 -2.75
CA LEU A 269 29.07 18.85 -2.56
C LEU A 269 28.47 17.69 -1.76
N PHE A 270 28.69 16.45 -2.19
CA PHE A 270 28.11 15.27 -1.57
C PHE A 270 29.04 14.69 -0.51
N THR A 271 29.13 15.38 0.62
CA THR A 271 29.91 14.94 1.78
C THR A 271 29.08 14.05 2.71
N GLN A 272 29.75 13.19 3.49
CA GLN A 272 29.07 12.35 4.49
C GLN A 272 28.27 13.19 5.50
N HIS A 273 28.78 14.37 5.90
CA HIS A 273 28.07 15.31 6.78
C HIS A 273 26.76 15.83 6.16
N LEU A 274 26.77 16.16 4.86
CA LEU A 274 25.57 16.60 4.14
C LEU A 274 24.54 15.47 4.00
N LEU A 275 25.00 14.24 3.77
CA LEU A 275 24.15 13.09 3.49
C LEU A 275 23.62 12.39 4.76
N THR A 276 23.86 12.96 5.95
CA THR A 276 23.22 12.47 7.19
C THR A 276 21.70 12.69 7.18
N PRO A 277 20.90 11.86 7.88
CA PRO A 277 19.44 11.98 7.87
C PRO A 277 18.93 13.34 8.38
N SER A 278 19.61 13.95 9.35
CA SER A 278 19.27 15.27 9.90
C SER A 278 19.48 16.38 8.87
N SER A 279 20.64 16.40 8.21
CA SER A 279 20.98 17.35 7.15
C SER A 279 20.04 17.23 5.96
N LEU A 280 19.82 16.01 5.46
CA LEU A 280 18.89 15.73 4.36
C LEU A 280 17.48 16.23 4.69
N ARG A 281 16.97 15.89 5.88
CA ARG A 281 15.64 16.32 6.32
C ARG A 281 15.52 17.84 6.42
N SER A 282 16.54 18.51 6.98
CA SER A 282 16.59 19.96 7.11
C SER A 282 16.52 20.65 5.74
N ILE A 283 17.37 20.21 4.80
CA ILE A 283 17.45 20.78 3.45
C ILE A 283 16.18 20.51 2.64
N LEU A 284 15.64 19.28 2.67
CA LEU A 284 14.46 18.92 1.90
C LEU A 284 13.19 19.61 2.41
N ARG A 285 13.07 19.83 3.74
CA ARG A 285 11.97 20.60 4.34
C ARG A 285 12.10 22.11 4.08
N GLY A 286 13.29 22.67 4.29
CA GLY A 286 13.56 24.10 4.06
C GLY A 286 13.60 24.50 2.59
N GLY A 287 13.79 23.52 1.70
CA GLY A 287 13.91 23.70 0.26
C GLY A 287 15.36 23.77 -0.21
N VAL A 288 15.63 23.08 -1.32
CA VAL A 288 16.97 23.00 -1.92
C VAL A 288 17.41 24.33 -2.53
N ARG A 289 16.48 25.13 -3.06
CA ARG A 289 16.79 26.44 -3.64
C ARG A 289 17.30 27.44 -2.58
N PRO A 290 16.60 27.66 -1.45
CA PRO A 290 17.13 28.46 -0.35
C PRO A 290 18.48 27.96 0.19
N TYR A 291 18.71 26.66 0.18
CA TYR A 291 20.01 26.08 0.54
C TYR A 291 21.12 26.53 -0.44
N LEU A 292 20.91 26.39 -1.75
CA LEU A 292 21.88 26.86 -2.76
C LEU A 292 22.10 28.38 -2.71
N GLU A 293 21.04 29.16 -2.52
CA GLU A 293 21.14 30.62 -2.39
C GLU A 293 21.95 31.04 -1.15
N ARG A 294 21.87 30.28 -0.05
CA ARG A 294 22.71 30.50 1.13
C ARG A 294 24.19 30.20 0.84
N LEU A 295 24.48 29.10 0.15
CA LEU A 295 25.85 28.75 -0.22
C LEU A 295 26.49 29.83 -1.12
N ILE A 296 25.76 30.30 -2.13
CA ILE A 296 26.23 31.37 -3.04
C ILE A 296 26.51 32.67 -2.26
N LYS A 297 25.64 33.03 -1.29
CA LYS A 297 25.83 34.21 -0.44
C LYS A 297 27.05 34.08 0.48
N GLN A 298 27.28 32.91 1.05
CA GLN A 298 28.43 32.64 1.93
C GLN A 298 29.75 32.74 1.17
N ASP A 299 29.80 32.18 -0.04
CA ASP A 299 30.93 32.28 -0.96
C ASP A 299 31.22 33.75 -1.36
N SER A 300 30.17 34.50 -1.73
CA SER A 300 30.28 35.92 -2.06
C SER A 300 30.75 36.80 -0.89
N ALA A 301 30.46 36.39 0.35
CA ALA A 301 30.87 37.09 1.56
C ALA A 301 32.32 36.81 1.98
N GLY A 302 33.06 35.97 1.21
CA GLY A 302 34.42 35.56 1.57
C GLY A 302 34.47 34.77 2.88
N THR A 303 33.34 34.18 3.29
CA THR A 303 33.30 33.34 4.48
C THR A 303 34.02 32.05 4.09
N ASP A 304 35.26 31.88 4.56
CA ASP A 304 36.04 30.69 4.30
C ASP A 304 35.25 29.48 4.84
N TRP A 305 34.69 28.68 3.94
CA TRP A 305 34.25 27.33 4.28
C TRP A 305 35.44 26.46 4.77
N ARG A 306 36.67 26.99 4.66
CA ARG A 306 37.94 26.41 5.11
C ARG A 306 38.21 26.50 6.62
N THR A 307 37.45 27.28 7.40
CA THR A 307 37.78 27.58 8.80
C THR A 307 36.84 27.00 9.84
N SER A 308 35.86 26.16 9.47
CA SER A 308 34.92 25.61 10.47
C SER A 308 35.29 24.27 11.10
N ASP A 309 36.39 23.61 10.72
CA ASP A 309 36.96 22.50 11.50
C ASP A 309 38.48 22.59 11.46
N SER A 310 39.06 23.28 12.44
CA SER A 310 40.47 23.09 12.80
C SER A 310 40.57 21.81 13.63
N ASP A 311 40.50 20.65 12.97
CA ASP A 311 41.01 19.42 13.56
C ASP A 311 42.54 19.48 13.49
N GLU A 312 43.18 19.31 14.65
CA GLU A 312 44.63 19.33 14.85
C GLU A 312 45.37 18.16 14.20
N ASP A 313 44.70 17.29 13.44
CA ASP A 313 45.32 16.16 12.75
C ASP A 313 45.31 16.36 11.22
N GLY A 314 46.49 16.36 10.62
CA GLY A 314 46.74 16.74 9.23
C GLY A 314 46.10 15.83 8.17
N GLY A 315 44.81 16.01 7.91
CA GLY A 315 44.05 15.27 6.90
C GLY A 315 42.96 16.09 6.20
N SER A 316 43.30 16.66 5.04
CA SER A 316 42.40 17.19 3.99
C SER A 316 41.63 18.50 4.26
N LYS A 317 41.95 19.54 3.48
CA LYS A 317 41.10 20.73 3.26
C LYS A 317 39.78 20.28 2.63
N GLN A 318 38.68 20.20 3.39
CA GLN A 318 37.36 19.81 2.86
C GLN A 318 36.84 20.87 1.90
N ALA A 319 37.12 20.71 0.60
CA ALA A 319 36.70 21.63 -0.44
C ALA A 319 35.17 21.81 -0.44
N GLY A 320 34.67 23.02 -0.19
CA GLY A 320 33.24 23.31 -0.38
C GLY A 320 32.80 23.09 -1.84
N PRO A 321 31.50 23.22 -2.17
CA PRO A 321 30.98 22.97 -3.52
C PRO A 321 31.31 24.10 -4.52
N VAL A 322 32.58 24.53 -4.57
CA VAL A 322 33.09 25.68 -5.34
C VAL A 322 32.73 25.55 -6.81
N LYS A 323 32.95 24.39 -7.42
CA LYS A 323 32.65 24.14 -8.84
C LYS A 323 31.19 24.39 -9.19
N LEU A 324 30.25 24.00 -8.32
CA LEU A 324 28.83 24.23 -8.56
C LEU A 324 28.47 25.71 -8.44
N ILE A 325 29.02 26.39 -7.44
CA ILE A 325 28.76 27.81 -7.19
C ILE A 325 29.30 28.65 -8.36
N GLU A 326 30.54 28.39 -8.80
CA GLU A 326 31.15 29.04 -9.96
C GLU A 326 30.32 28.82 -11.23
N ALA A 327 29.91 27.58 -11.50
CA ALA A 327 29.10 27.27 -12.68
C ALA A 327 27.71 27.96 -12.65
N ILE A 328 27.13 28.18 -11.47
CA ILE A 328 25.88 28.97 -11.33
C ILE A 328 26.16 30.46 -11.56
N ASN A 329 27.26 30.99 -11.02
CA ASN A 329 27.63 32.40 -11.14
C ASN A 329 27.98 32.79 -12.59
N VAL A 330 28.70 31.92 -13.31
CA VAL A 330 29.05 32.09 -14.73
C VAL A 330 27.86 31.76 -15.66
N GLY A 331 26.82 31.09 -15.14
CA GLY A 331 25.60 30.80 -15.88
C GLY A 331 25.66 29.51 -16.74
N GLU A 332 26.65 28.65 -16.53
CA GLU A 332 26.75 27.33 -17.17
C GLU A 332 25.56 26.43 -16.78
N ILE A 333 25.09 26.54 -15.54
CA ILE A 333 23.88 25.89 -15.05
C ILE A 333 22.95 26.90 -14.38
N SER A 334 21.68 26.89 -14.76
CA SER A 334 20.71 27.75 -14.06
C SER A 334 20.46 27.25 -12.62
N LEU A 335 20.24 28.17 -11.68
CA LEU A 335 19.86 27.85 -10.30
C LEU A 335 18.65 26.90 -10.24
N LYS A 336 17.70 27.04 -11.16
CA LYS A 336 16.53 26.15 -11.28
C LYS A 336 16.92 24.71 -11.64
N GLN A 337 17.82 24.53 -12.60
CA GLN A 337 18.32 23.21 -13.00
C GLN A 337 19.12 22.57 -11.86
N ALA A 338 20.06 23.32 -11.26
CA ALA A 338 20.84 22.86 -10.11
C ALA A 338 19.93 22.43 -8.94
N THR A 339 18.92 23.26 -8.61
CA THR A 339 17.91 22.95 -7.59
C THR A 339 17.18 21.65 -7.90
N SER A 340 16.70 21.47 -9.13
CA SER A 340 15.93 20.28 -9.50
C SER A 340 16.77 19.00 -9.46
N ARG A 341 18.03 19.06 -9.90
CA ARG A 341 18.95 17.90 -9.91
C ARG A 341 19.38 17.55 -8.49
N LEU A 342 19.80 18.54 -7.71
CA LEU A 342 20.19 18.34 -6.31
C LEU A 342 19.02 17.80 -5.48
N ARG A 343 17.80 18.33 -5.66
CA ARG A 343 16.61 17.80 -4.99
C ARG A 343 16.40 16.32 -5.29
N LEU A 344 16.47 15.90 -6.56
CA LEU A 344 16.32 14.49 -6.93
C LEU A 344 17.35 13.61 -6.23
N ILE A 345 18.62 14.04 -6.19
CA ILE A 345 19.72 13.26 -5.60
C ILE A 345 19.53 13.12 -4.08
N LEU A 346 19.28 14.24 -3.38
CA LEU A 346 19.07 14.24 -1.93
C LEU A 346 17.82 13.46 -1.53
N GLU A 347 16.72 13.56 -2.30
CA GLU A 347 15.53 12.74 -2.10
C GLU A 347 15.84 11.24 -2.28
N SER A 348 16.64 10.88 -3.30
CA SER A 348 16.99 9.48 -3.58
C SER A 348 17.81 8.85 -2.45
N VAL A 349 18.78 9.60 -1.88
CA VAL A 349 19.57 9.14 -0.73
C VAL A 349 18.72 9.10 0.53
N ALA A 350 17.86 10.11 0.76
CA ALA A 350 16.98 10.14 1.92
C ALA A 350 15.99 8.97 1.95
N GLU A 351 15.47 8.55 0.79
CA GLU A 351 14.58 7.39 0.65
C GLU A 351 15.30 6.05 0.82
N ASN A 352 16.63 5.99 0.62
CA ASN A 352 17.43 4.75 0.60
C ASN A 352 18.66 4.87 1.52
N HIS A 353 18.46 5.39 2.73
CA HIS A 353 19.56 5.70 3.63
C HIS A 353 20.25 4.45 4.19
N SER A 354 19.53 3.33 4.33
CA SER A 354 20.11 2.05 4.73
C SER A 354 21.08 1.53 3.66
N GLU A 355 20.74 1.65 2.37
CA GLU A 355 21.65 1.31 1.27
C GLU A 355 22.82 2.30 1.13
N TYR A 356 22.59 3.59 1.43
CA TYR A 356 23.68 4.57 1.50
C TYR A 356 24.69 4.21 2.59
N ARG A 357 24.23 3.74 3.74
CA ARG A 357 25.08 3.26 4.84
C ARG A 357 25.92 2.05 4.41
N ASP A 358 25.31 1.07 3.74
CA ASP A 358 26.02 -0.07 3.15
C ASP A 358 27.11 0.42 2.17
N TRP A 359 26.76 1.32 1.25
CA TRP A 359 27.71 1.93 0.32
C TRP A 359 28.91 2.59 1.01
N ASN A 360 28.66 3.37 2.06
CA ASN A 360 29.72 4.00 2.85
C ASN A 360 30.64 2.98 3.53
N SER A 361 30.10 1.86 4.00
CA SER A 361 30.89 0.82 4.67
C SER A 361 31.63 -0.12 3.72
N THR A 362 31.15 -0.25 2.48
CA THR A 362 31.63 -1.29 1.54
C THR A 362 32.75 -0.80 0.63
N THR A 363 32.83 0.49 0.30
CA THR A 363 33.79 1.00 -0.68
C THR A 363 34.35 2.37 -0.34
N THR A 364 35.64 2.57 -0.62
CA THR A 364 36.33 3.87 -0.53
C THR A 364 35.87 4.86 -1.60
N GLN A 365 35.16 4.40 -2.65
CA GLN A 365 34.50 5.30 -3.59
C GLN A 365 33.44 6.18 -2.91
N SER A 366 32.96 5.79 -1.73
CA SER A 366 31.99 6.56 -0.95
C SER A 366 32.52 7.84 -0.34
N ASP A 367 33.84 7.95 -0.14
CA ASP A 367 34.50 9.17 0.34
C ASP A 367 34.48 10.29 -0.72
N ARG A 368 34.19 9.91 -1.97
CA ARG A 368 34.19 10.77 -3.14
C ARG A 368 32.77 11.11 -3.59
N GLY A 369 32.36 12.36 -3.35
CA GLY A 369 31.03 12.83 -3.72
C GLY A 369 30.72 12.76 -5.22
N ASP A 370 31.73 12.82 -6.09
CA ASP A 370 31.61 12.64 -7.54
C ASP A 370 31.32 11.20 -7.99
N TYR A 371 31.42 10.21 -7.09
CA TYR A 371 31.07 8.81 -7.31
C TYR A 371 29.66 8.42 -6.83
N LEU A 372 28.91 9.34 -6.21
CA LEU A 372 27.56 9.06 -5.70
C LEU A 372 26.60 8.53 -6.78
N TYR A 373 26.85 8.82 -8.06
CA TYR A 373 26.05 8.30 -9.16
C TYR A 373 26.09 6.76 -9.23
N VAL A 374 27.17 6.12 -8.76
CA VAL A 374 27.31 4.66 -8.72
C VAL A 374 26.23 4.08 -7.81
N LEU A 375 26.09 4.60 -6.60
CA LEU A 375 24.99 4.22 -5.70
C LEU A 375 23.63 4.40 -6.38
N LEU A 376 23.40 5.52 -7.07
CA LEU A 376 22.13 5.73 -7.77
C LEU A 376 21.90 4.73 -8.92
N GLU A 377 22.95 4.23 -9.58
CA GLU A 377 22.83 3.15 -10.58
C GLU A 377 22.31 1.85 -9.92
N PHE A 378 22.81 1.49 -8.72
CA PHE A 378 22.30 0.35 -7.96
C PHE A 378 20.85 0.56 -7.51
N LEU A 379 20.55 1.73 -6.95
CA LEU A 379 19.22 2.05 -6.44
C LEU A 379 18.15 2.12 -7.56
N ARG A 380 18.53 2.44 -8.81
CA ARG A 380 17.62 2.37 -9.97
C ARG A 380 17.15 0.95 -10.25
N ILE A 381 18.03 -0.04 -10.16
CA ILE A 381 17.68 -1.47 -10.33
C ILE A 381 16.77 -1.92 -9.19
N LYS A 382 17.11 -1.56 -7.94
CA LYS A 382 16.26 -1.83 -6.77
C LYS A 382 14.86 -1.22 -6.93
N ALA A 383 14.76 0.05 -7.33
CA ALA A 383 13.48 0.74 -7.53
C ALA A 383 12.64 0.08 -8.64
N GLU A 384 13.28 -0.45 -9.69
CA GLU A 384 12.60 -1.21 -10.74
C GLU A 384 12.05 -2.55 -10.22
N TYR A 385 12.84 -3.28 -9.43
CA TYR A 385 12.39 -4.50 -8.74
C TYR A 385 11.18 -4.22 -7.84
N GLU A 386 11.26 -3.21 -6.98
CA GLU A 386 10.17 -2.84 -6.06
C GLU A 386 8.90 -2.40 -6.79
N ARG A 387 9.04 -1.75 -7.95
CA ARG A 387 7.91 -1.40 -8.82
C ARG A 387 7.23 -2.63 -9.41
N ILE A 388 7.98 -3.65 -9.80
CA ILE A 388 7.43 -4.91 -10.31
C ILE A 388 6.69 -5.64 -9.19
N VAL A 389 7.33 -5.78 -8.02
CA VAL A 389 6.71 -6.29 -6.80
C VAL A 389 5.37 -5.59 -6.51
N TRP A 390 5.36 -4.26 -6.51
CA TRP A 390 4.13 -3.48 -6.29
C TRP A 390 3.05 -3.75 -7.34
N THR A 391 3.45 -4.04 -8.58
CA THR A 391 2.52 -4.36 -9.67
C THR A 391 1.88 -5.74 -9.49
N LEU A 392 2.62 -6.69 -8.92
CA LEU A 392 2.20 -8.07 -8.66
C LEU A 392 1.32 -8.23 -7.41
N ARG A 393 1.06 -7.15 -6.66
CA ARG A 393 0.25 -7.17 -5.43
C ARG A 393 -1.07 -7.95 -5.53
N PRO A 394 -1.88 -7.86 -6.61
CA PRO A 394 -3.11 -8.67 -6.73
C PRO A 394 -2.86 -10.18 -6.78
N VAL A 395 -1.73 -10.62 -7.34
CA VAL A 395 -1.32 -12.04 -7.41
C VAL A 395 -0.99 -12.55 -6.00
N SER A 396 -0.25 -11.76 -5.22
CA SER A 396 0.08 -12.08 -3.82
C SER A 396 -1.16 -12.08 -2.93
N MET A 397 -2.07 -11.12 -3.09
CA MET A 397 -3.35 -11.10 -2.38
C MET A 397 -4.17 -12.36 -2.63
N ALA A 398 -4.21 -12.87 -3.87
CA ALA A 398 -4.91 -14.10 -4.19
C ALA A 398 -4.28 -15.31 -3.49
N HIS A 399 -2.95 -15.43 -3.58
CA HIS A 399 -2.20 -16.48 -2.91
C HIS A 399 -2.47 -16.50 -1.39
N ARG A 400 -2.41 -15.35 -0.72
CA ARG A 400 -2.73 -15.23 0.71
C ARG A 400 -4.10 -15.81 1.05
N VAL A 401 -5.12 -15.58 0.21
CA VAL A 401 -6.44 -16.16 0.46
C VAL A 401 -6.43 -17.67 0.28
N LEU A 402 -5.73 -18.21 -0.72
CA LEU A 402 -5.62 -19.66 -0.94
C LEU A 402 -5.02 -20.34 0.28
N VAL A 403 -3.89 -19.83 0.77
CA VAL A 403 -3.19 -20.38 1.93
C VAL A 403 -4.08 -20.30 3.18
N ARG A 404 -4.67 -19.13 3.48
CA ARG A 404 -5.57 -18.96 4.63
C ARG A 404 -6.85 -19.78 4.57
N SER A 405 -7.27 -20.18 3.37
CA SER A 405 -8.44 -21.04 3.18
C SER A 405 -8.09 -22.52 3.17
N GLY A 406 -6.82 -22.89 3.38
CA GLY A 406 -6.35 -24.27 3.33
C GLY A 406 -6.27 -24.88 1.93
N ALA A 407 -6.39 -24.08 0.86
CA ALA A 407 -6.31 -24.54 -0.52
C ALA A 407 -4.84 -24.70 -0.97
N THR A 408 -4.10 -25.60 -0.31
CA THR A 408 -2.63 -25.72 -0.41
C THR A 408 -2.16 -26.12 -1.81
N GLU A 409 -2.82 -27.06 -2.49
CA GLU A 409 -2.43 -27.45 -3.85
C GLU A 409 -2.64 -26.31 -4.86
N ALA A 410 -3.74 -25.56 -4.70
CA ALA A 410 -3.99 -24.39 -5.53
C ALA A 410 -2.99 -23.27 -5.25
N ALA A 411 -2.60 -23.04 -3.99
CA ALA A 411 -1.59 -22.06 -3.60
C ALA A 411 -0.22 -22.40 -4.22
N SER A 412 0.21 -23.67 -4.12
CA SER A 412 1.45 -24.16 -4.70
C SER A 412 1.48 -24.01 -6.23
N ALA A 413 0.42 -24.46 -6.93
CA ALA A 413 0.32 -24.31 -8.38
C ALA A 413 0.29 -22.83 -8.82
N TRP A 414 -0.35 -21.97 -8.02
CA TRP A 414 -0.39 -20.53 -8.27
C TRP A 414 0.99 -19.87 -8.11
N ARG A 415 1.75 -20.27 -7.09
CA ARG A 415 3.14 -19.82 -6.87
C ARG A 415 4.06 -20.28 -7.99
N GLN A 416 3.99 -21.54 -8.40
CA GLN A 416 4.78 -22.07 -9.52
C GLN A 416 4.50 -21.27 -10.81
N ARG A 417 3.23 -21.01 -11.11
CA ARG A 417 2.85 -20.20 -12.28
C ARG A 417 3.44 -18.79 -12.23
N MET A 418 3.40 -18.13 -11.07
CA MET A 418 4.00 -16.81 -10.90
C MET A 418 5.52 -16.84 -11.10
N GLU A 419 6.19 -17.86 -10.58
CA GLU A 419 7.63 -18.06 -10.77
C GLU A 419 7.97 -18.19 -12.25
N GLU A 420 7.29 -19.09 -12.97
CA GLU A 420 7.47 -19.31 -14.41
C GLU A 420 7.23 -18.04 -15.23
N GLU A 421 6.14 -17.31 -14.96
CA GLU A 421 5.79 -16.08 -15.68
C GLU A 421 6.77 -14.92 -15.39
N THR A 422 7.42 -14.90 -14.23
CA THR A 422 8.28 -13.78 -13.80
C THR A 422 9.79 -14.07 -13.87
N ALA A 423 10.19 -15.32 -14.05
CA ALA A 423 11.60 -15.75 -14.08
C ALA A 423 12.45 -14.96 -15.07
N GLY A 424 11.95 -14.72 -16.29
CA GLY A 424 12.68 -13.94 -17.30
C GLY A 424 12.96 -12.50 -16.86
N THR A 425 12.01 -11.86 -16.17
CA THR A 425 12.18 -10.48 -15.67
C THR A 425 13.11 -10.43 -14.46
N ALA A 426 13.02 -11.43 -13.56
CA ALA A 426 13.93 -11.54 -12.42
C ALA A 426 15.39 -11.73 -12.90
N ASN A 427 15.60 -12.61 -13.89
CA ASN A 427 16.91 -12.87 -14.46
C ASN A 427 17.52 -11.64 -15.15
N ASP A 428 16.74 -10.84 -15.88
CA ASP A 428 17.23 -9.58 -16.48
C ASP A 428 17.75 -8.59 -15.42
N LEU A 429 17.02 -8.42 -14.31
CA LEU A 429 17.45 -7.54 -13.23
C LEU A 429 18.73 -8.04 -12.55
N ILE A 430 18.85 -9.35 -12.33
CA ILE A 430 20.04 -9.99 -11.75
C ILE A 430 21.24 -9.84 -12.69
N GLU A 431 21.05 -10.02 -14.00
CA GLU A 431 22.10 -9.86 -15.00
C GLU A 431 22.58 -8.41 -15.07
N ARG A 432 21.65 -7.44 -15.14
CA ARG A 432 21.97 -6.01 -15.12
C ARG A 432 22.71 -5.59 -13.85
N LEU A 433 22.31 -6.15 -12.70
CA LEU A 433 23.03 -5.94 -11.44
C LEU A 433 24.45 -6.52 -11.51
N SER A 434 24.62 -7.74 -12.01
CA SER A 434 25.93 -8.38 -12.17
C SER A 434 26.86 -7.57 -13.06
N VAL A 435 26.37 -7.09 -14.21
CA VAL A 435 27.13 -6.22 -15.11
C VAL A 435 27.55 -4.93 -14.41
N LEU A 436 26.65 -4.31 -13.63
CA LEU A 436 26.95 -3.11 -12.87
C LEU A 436 28.02 -3.36 -11.79
N GLN A 437 27.93 -4.47 -11.07
CA GLN A 437 28.90 -4.89 -10.05
C GLN A 437 30.28 -5.12 -10.67
N GLN A 438 30.37 -5.79 -11.81
CA GLN A 438 31.63 -6.01 -12.52
C GLN A 438 32.24 -4.69 -13.01
N LYS A 439 31.42 -3.80 -13.58
CA LYS A 439 31.87 -2.51 -14.13
C LYS A 439 32.39 -1.56 -13.05
N THR A 440 31.77 -1.57 -11.88
CA THR A 440 32.06 -0.61 -10.79
C THR A 440 33.03 -1.17 -9.75
N GLY A 441 33.18 -2.50 -9.68
CA GLY A 441 33.96 -3.19 -8.65
C GLY A 441 33.29 -3.16 -7.26
N VAL A 442 32.01 -2.76 -7.17
CA VAL A 442 31.28 -2.64 -5.89
C VAL A 442 30.18 -3.68 -5.81
N ARG A 443 29.96 -4.24 -4.61
CA ARG A 443 28.87 -5.18 -4.32
C ARG A 443 28.13 -4.72 -3.07
N LEU A 444 26.96 -4.12 -3.24
CA LEU A 444 26.10 -3.71 -2.14
C LEU A 444 25.21 -4.88 -1.74
N ALA A 445 25.38 -5.41 -0.52
CA ALA A 445 24.58 -6.52 -0.02
C ALA A 445 23.10 -6.13 0.08
N SER A 446 22.82 -4.94 0.62
CA SER A 446 21.47 -4.40 0.77
C SER A 446 20.66 -4.35 -0.53
N VAL A 447 21.32 -4.05 -1.66
CA VAL A 447 20.69 -4.05 -2.99
C VAL A 447 20.68 -5.44 -3.61
N SER A 448 21.78 -6.18 -3.48
CA SER A 448 21.92 -7.51 -4.10
C SER A 448 20.92 -8.50 -3.54
N ASP A 449 20.78 -8.53 -2.21
CA ASP A 449 19.89 -9.46 -1.53
C ASP A 449 18.42 -9.15 -1.85
N ARG A 450 18.09 -7.87 -2.06
CA ARG A 450 16.77 -7.46 -2.50
C ARG A 450 16.46 -7.89 -3.94
N VAL A 451 17.36 -7.61 -4.87
CA VAL A 451 17.14 -7.86 -6.32
C VAL A 451 17.22 -9.35 -6.67
N LYS A 452 18.05 -10.13 -5.96
CA LYS A 452 18.18 -11.57 -6.19
C LYS A 452 17.03 -12.40 -5.63
N ARG A 453 16.18 -11.82 -4.78
CA ARG A 453 14.99 -12.52 -4.29
C ARG A 453 14.01 -12.75 -5.43
N PRO A 454 13.50 -13.96 -5.60
CA PRO A 454 12.43 -14.19 -6.57
C PRO A 454 11.20 -13.37 -6.17
N PHE A 455 10.38 -12.99 -7.15
CA PHE A 455 9.15 -12.25 -6.85
C PHE A 455 8.16 -13.05 -6.00
N THR A 456 8.31 -14.38 -5.98
CA THR A 456 7.56 -15.31 -5.11
C THR A 456 7.92 -15.21 -3.64
N ALA A 457 9.00 -14.53 -3.25
CA ALA A 457 9.38 -14.37 -1.83
C ALA A 457 8.28 -13.69 -0.99
N MET A 458 7.40 -12.88 -1.60
CA MET A 458 6.23 -12.33 -0.90
C MET A 458 5.17 -13.40 -0.58
N LEU A 459 5.07 -14.44 -1.41
CA LEU A 459 4.14 -15.54 -1.24
C LEU A 459 4.59 -16.46 -0.10
N GLU A 460 5.89 -16.72 -0.01
CA GLU A 460 6.51 -17.47 1.09
C GLU A 460 6.24 -16.78 2.44
N GLN A 461 6.33 -15.44 2.48
CA GLN A 461 5.93 -14.71 3.68
C GLN A 461 4.45 -14.93 4.05
N ASP A 462 3.54 -14.93 3.07
CA ASP A 462 2.12 -15.20 3.32
C ASP A 462 1.90 -16.64 3.86
N GLU A 463 2.74 -17.60 3.46
CA GLU A 463 2.72 -18.99 3.99
C GLU A 463 3.15 -19.04 5.45
N ILE A 464 4.26 -18.39 5.80
CA ILE A 464 4.72 -18.27 7.19
C ILE A 464 3.64 -17.61 8.06
N GLU A 465 3.07 -16.50 7.61
CA GLU A 465 2.01 -15.79 8.34
C GLU A 465 0.74 -16.65 8.51
N SER A 466 0.44 -17.55 7.58
CA SER A 466 -0.73 -18.44 7.67
C SER A 466 -0.60 -19.52 8.74
N LEU A 467 0.63 -19.91 9.08
CA LEU A 467 0.92 -20.94 10.08
C LEU A 467 0.77 -20.40 11.52
N VAL A 468 0.73 -19.07 11.70
CA VAL A 468 0.63 -18.44 13.01
C VAL A 468 -0.66 -18.82 13.75
N GLU A 469 -1.82 -18.71 13.12
CA GLU A 469 -3.10 -19.04 13.77
C GLU A 469 -3.18 -20.53 14.17
N PRO A 470 -2.87 -21.49 13.28
CA PRO A 470 -2.77 -22.91 13.64
C PRO A 470 -1.76 -23.17 14.76
N ALA A 471 -0.56 -22.57 14.70
CA ALA A 471 0.47 -22.76 15.73
C ALA A 471 0.04 -22.22 17.11
N VAL A 472 -0.62 -21.05 17.15
CA VAL A 472 -1.17 -20.53 18.41
C VAL A 472 -2.30 -21.42 18.92
N ARG A 473 -3.13 -21.99 18.03
CA ARG A 473 -4.19 -22.93 18.44
C ARG A 473 -3.61 -24.20 19.06
N GLU A 474 -2.58 -24.79 18.44
CA GLU A 474 -1.83 -25.93 18.99
C GLU A 474 -1.28 -25.62 20.39
N LEU A 475 -0.71 -24.43 20.56
CA LEU A 475 -0.19 -23.96 21.85
C LEU A 475 -1.28 -23.86 22.93
N LEU A 476 -2.47 -23.37 22.59
CA LEU A 476 -3.59 -23.22 23.53
C LEU A 476 -4.20 -24.57 23.93
N VAL A 477 -4.38 -25.47 22.96
CA VAL A 477 -4.97 -26.80 23.19
C VAL A 477 -3.96 -27.72 23.89
N GLY A 478 -2.66 -27.47 23.72
CA GLY A 478 -1.58 -28.31 24.24
C GLY A 478 -1.36 -29.59 23.42
N GLU A 479 -1.95 -29.66 22.23
CA GLU A 479 -1.83 -30.79 21.29
C GLU A 479 -1.13 -30.31 20.01
N PRO A 480 0.16 -30.60 19.83
CA PRO A 480 0.89 -30.17 18.64
C PRO A 480 0.53 -31.03 17.43
N GLU A 481 -0.17 -30.45 16.45
CA GLU A 481 -0.45 -31.06 15.14
C GLU A 481 0.68 -30.81 14.12
N GLY A 482 1.66 -29.95 14.46
CA GLY A 482 2.91 -29.74 13.71
C GLY A 482 3.03 -28.38 13.03
N ALA A 483 2.02 -27.51 13.08
CA ALA A 483 2.06 -26.16 12.52
C ALA A 483 3.11 -25.28 13.22
N GLY A 484 3.31 -25.44 14.54
CA GLY A 484 4.39 -24.74 15.25
C GLY A 484 5.78 -25.08 14.70
N GLY A 485 6.06 -26.37 14.49
CA GLY A 485 7.34 -26.81 13.91
C GLY A 485 7.51 -26.42 12.44
N GLN A 486 6.41 -26.43 11.66
CA GLN A 486 6.43 -25.92 10.29
C GLN A 486 6.72 -24.42 10.25
N LEU A 487 6.09 -23.63 11.13
CA LEU A 487 6.32 -22.19 11.23
C LEU A 487 7.79 -21.89 11.52
N GLU A 488 8.38 -22.59 12.50
CA GLU A 488 9.80 -22.45 12.84
C GLU A 488 10.71 -22.81 11.65
N THR A 489 10.49 -23.98 11.05
CA THR A 489 11.28 -24.45 9.89
C THR A 489 11.22 -23.46 8.72
N HIS A 490 10.02 -23.00 8.34
CA HIS A 490 9.85 -22.07 7.22
C HIS A 490 10.43 -20.70 7.54
N ALA A 491 10.32 -20.24 8.80
CA ALA A 491 10.92 -18.97 9.21
C ALA A 491 12.46 -19.03 9.20
N GLU A 492 13.07 -20.14 9.61
CA GLU A 492 14.53 -20.36 9.55
C GLU A 492 15.04 -20.40 8.11
N GLU A 493 14.36 -21.13 7.23
CA GLU A 493 14.69 -21.19 5.80
C GLU A 493 14.60 -19.81 5.15
N PHE A 494 13.54 -19.06 5.45
CA PHE A 494 13.33 -17.71 4.93
C PHE A 494 14.34 -16.69 5.47
N LEU A 495 14.81 -16.87 6.72
CA LEU A 495 15.84 -16.06 7.35
C LEU A 495 17.25 -16.34 6.79
N GLY A 496 17.53 -17.59 6.41
CA GLY A 496 18.79 -18.00 5.76
C GLY A 496 19.05 -17.29 4.43
N ILE A 497 18.02 -16.68 3.84
CA ILE A 497 18.13 -15.74 2.72
C ILE A 497 18.35 -14.35 3.33
N ALA A 498 19.59 -13.84 3.30
CA ALA A 498 19.96 -12.56 3.91
C ALA A 498 18.96 -11.43 3.56
N THR A 499 18.55 -10.64 4.57
CA THR A 499 17.66 -9.47 4.41
C THR A 499 18.35 -8.22 4.95
N GLY A 500 18.35 -7.15 4.15
CA GLY A 500 18.70 -5.81 4.59
C GLY A 500 20.20 -5.55 4.72
N SER A 501 20.57 -4.41 5.29
CA SER A 501 21.97 -4.00 5.48
C SER A 501 22.64 -4.66 6.71
N GLY A 502 22.00 -5.66 7.34
CA GLY A 502 22.46 -6.30 8.58
C GLY A 502 22.38 -5.43 9.85
N VAL A 503 21.77 -4.24 9.77
CA VAL A 503 21.68 -3.26 10.88
C VAL A 503 20.25 -3.08 11.39
N GLU A 504 19.25 -3.37 10.56
CA GLU A 504 17.83 -3.16 10.85
C GLU A 504 17.11 -4.52 10.82
N VAL A 505 16.13 -4.71 11.70
CA VAL A 505 15.28 -5.90 11.70
C VAL A 505 14.51 -5.93 10.37
N PRO A 506 14.51 -7.07 9.65
CA PRO A 506 13.74 -7.20 8.42
C PRO A 506 12.25 -6.92 8.62
N ASP A 507 11.65 -6.10 7.75
CA ASP A 507 10.21 -5.73 7.80
C ASP A 507 9.24 -6.92 7.86
N TRP A 508 9.65 -8.10 7.40
CA TRP A 508 8.82 -9.29 7.44
C TRP A 508 8.73 -9.90 8.85
N LEU A 509 9.79 -9.78 9.66
CA LEU A 509 9.81 -10.22 11.06
C LEU A 509 8.94 -9.32 11.93
N ASP A 510 9.00 -8.00 11.73
CA ASP A 510 8.11 -7.06 12.42
C ASP A 510 6.64 -7.36 12.09
N ARG A 511 6.33 -7.64 10.82
CA ARG A 511 4.98 -8.04 10.39
C ARG A 511 4.55 -9.38 10.99
N LEU A 512 5.46 -10.35 11.06
CA LEU A 512 5.19 -11.63 11.70
C LEU A 512 4.92 -11.45 13.19
N SER A 513 5.73 -10.66 13.90
CA SER A 513 5.54 -10.33 15.32
C SER A 513 4.17 -9.71 15.56
N ILE A 514 3.79 -8.68 14.79
CA ILE A 514 2.47 -8.06 14.89
C ILE A 514 1.34 -9.08 14.65
N THR A 515 1.55 -10.02 13.72
CA THR A 515 0.57 -11.07 13.42
C THR A 515 0.44 -12.05 14.58
N VAL A 516 1.56 -12.47 15.18
CA VAL A 516 1.59 -13.33 16.38
C VAL A 516 0.90 -12.63 17.55
N ASP A 517 1.26 -11.38 17.84
CA ASP A 517 0.67 -10.59 18.93
C ASP A 517 -0.86 -10.49 18.76
N ARG A 518 -1.32 -10.15 17.56
CA ARG A 518 -2.76 -10.06 17.25
C ARG A 518 -3.48 -11.40 17.47
N VAL A 519 -2.90 -12.51 17.00
CA VAL A 519 -3.52 -13.84 17.12
C VAL A 519 -3.53 -14.30 18.59
N LEU A 520 -2.51 -13.96 19.38
CA LEU A 520 -2.49 -14.21 20.82
C LEU A 520 -3.53 -13.35 21.56
N GLU A 521 -3.69 -12.07 21.23
CA GLU A 521 -4.77 -11.24 21.78
C GLU A 521 -6.17 -11.80 21.42
N GLU A 522 -6.34 -12.28 20.19
CA GLU A 522 -7.56 -12.97 19.74
C GLU A 522 -7.79 -14.28 20.50
N ALA A 523 -6.72 -15.04 20.77
CA ALA A 523 -6.76 -16.26 21.57
C ALA A 523 -7.20 -15.99 23.01
N GLU A 524 -6.61 -15.00 23.67
CA GLU A 524 -6.90 -14.63 25.06
C GLU A 524 -8.36 -14.21 25.24
N THR A 525 -8.96 -13.62 24.20
CA THR A 525 -10.38 -13.22 24.19
C THR A 525 -11.34 -14.35 23.79
N GLY A 526 -10.83 -15.57 23.54
CA GLY A 526 -11.62 -16.75 23.16
C GLY A 526 -11.95 -16.86 21.66
N GLY A 527 -11.28 -16.06 20.81
CA GLY A 527 -11.57 -15.95 19.37
C GLY A 527 -11.14 -17.16 18.55
N LEU A 528 -10.21 -17.98 19.06
CA LEU A 528 -9.71 -19.18 18.39
C LEU A 528 -10.46 -20.47 18.77
N ALA A 529 -11.54 -20.36 19.57
CA ALA A 529 -12.40 -21.50 19.88
C ALA A 529 -13.13 -22.04 18.63
N SER A 530 -13.61 -23.28 18.72
CA SER A 530 -14.45 -23.90 17.68
C SER A 530 -15.67 -23.02 17.36
N ASP A 531 -16.16 -23.02 16.12
CA ASP A 531 -17.30 -22.16 15.69
C ASP A 531 -18.56 -22.33 16.56
N SER A 532 -18.72 -23.49 17.20
CA SER A 532 -19.78 -23.80 18.15
C SER A 532 -19.63 -23.14 19.54
N GLU A 533 -18.42 -22.72 19.91
CA GLU A 533 -18.06 -22.18 21.23
C GLU A 533 -17.59 -20.73 21.19
N ARG A 534 -17.44 -20.13 20.00
CA ARG A 534 -17.07 -18.71 19.84
C ARG A 534 -18.09 -17.79 20.51
N GLN A 535 -17.71 -17.23 21.66
CA GLN A 535 -18.41 -16.10 22.32
C GLN A 535 -17.78 -14.75 21.94
N VAL A 536 -17.10 -14.66 20.79
CA VAL A 536 -16.41 -13.43 20.37
C VAL A 536 -17.20 -12.70 19.30
N MET A 537 -17.20 -11.37 19.40
CA MET A 537 -17.78 -10.50 18.37
C MET A 537 -16.99 -10.66 17.07
N PRO A 538 -17.65 -10.80 15.90
CA PRO A 538 -16.94 -10.94 14.63
C PRO A 538 -15.97 -9.77 14.40
N SER A 539 -14.76 -10.09 14.00
CA SER A 539 -13.65 -9.17 13.72
C SER A 539 -13.91 -8.32 12.47
N THR A 540 -14.74 -8.84 11.54
CA THR A 540 -15.11 -8.15 10.30
C THR A 540 -16.61 -8.25 10.00
N LEU A 541 -17.13 -7.31 9.22
CA LEU A 541 -18.54 -7.32 8.78
C LEU A 541 -18.91 -8.55 7.93
N ALA A 542 -17.92 -9.16 7.28
CA ALA A 542 -18.14 -10.30 6.39
C ALA A 542 -18.22 -11.62 7.16
N GLU A 543 -17.47 -11.77 8.25
CA GLU A 543 -17.37 -12.99 9.06
C GLU A 543 -18.71 -13.64 9.42
N PRO A 544 -19.75 -12.92 9.91
CA PRO A 544 -21.03 -13.55 10.28
C PRO A 544 -21.90 -13.95 9.08
N LEU A 545 -21.52 -13.62 7.85
CA LEU A 545 -22.28 -13.97 6.65
C LEU A 545 -21.83 -15.33 6.13
N HIS A 546 -22.75 -16.27 5.91
CA HIS A 546 -22.43 -17.48 5.15
C HIS A 546 -22.25 -17.18 3.67
N TRP A 547 -21.50 -18.05 2.98
CA TRP A 547 -21.45 -18.05 1.52
C TRP A 547 -22.79 -18.56 0.97
N SER A 548 -23.53 -17.72 0.25
CA SER A 548 -24.74 -18.16 -0.44
C SER A 548 -24.37 -19.16 -1.54
N TRP A 549 -25.24 -20.13 -1.80
CA TRP A 549 -25.01 -21.10 -2.88
C TRP A 549 -24.93 -20.39 -4.23
N LEU A 550 -23.92 -20.76 -5.02
CA LEU A 550 -23.73 -20.32 -6.40
C LEU A 550 -22.94 -21.41 -7.12
N SER A 551 -23.56 -21.99 -8.16
CA SER A 551 -22.91 -23.04 -8.94
C SER A 551 -21.64 -22.52 -9.62
N TRP A 552 -20.69 -23.43 -9.85
CA TRP A 552 -19.44 -23.11 -10.53
C TRP A 552 -19.63 -22.44 -11.91
N PRO A 553 -20.54 -22.91 -12.79
CA PRO A 553 -20.79 -22.23 -14.07
C PRO A 553 -21.34 -20.80 -13.92
N GLN A 554 -22.23 -20.56 -12.96
CA GLN A 554 -22.77 -19.22 -12.70
C GLN A 554 -21.69 -18.27 -12.16
N LEU A 555 -20.80 -18.78 -11.30
CA LEU A 555 -19.65 -18.01 -10.83
C LEU A 555 -18.73 -17.65 -12.00
N LEU A 556 -18.39 -18.63 -12.84
CA LEU A 556 -17.53 -18.39 -14.00
C LEU A 556 -18.14 -17.38 -14.96
N ASP A 557 -19.45 -17.45 -15.23
CA ASP A 557 -20.14 -16.45 -16.05
C ASP A 557 -20.04 -15.05 -15.42
N ALA A 558 -20.34 -14.92 -14.13
CA ALA A 558 -20.28 -13.65 -13.41
C ALA A 558 -18.86 -13.03 -13.38
N VAL A 559 -17.82 -13.85 -13.20
CA VAL A 559 -16.42 -13.41 -13.26
C VAL A 559 -16.01 -13.07 -14.70
N SER A 560 -16.48 -13.84 -15.69
CA SER A 560 -16.10 -13.72 -17.10
C SER A 560 -16.75 -12.54 -17.81
N LYS A 561 -17.97 -12.17 -17.40
CA LYS A 561 -18.79 -11.16 -18.07
C LYS A 561 -17.99 -9.88 -18.39
N LYS A 562 -18.00 -9.52 -19.67
CA LYS A 562 -17.45 -8.24 -20.13
C LYS A 562 -18.42 -7.14 -19.69
N GLN A 563 -18.16 -6.60 -18.52
CA GLN A 563 -18.90 -5.46 -18.01
C GLN A 563 -18.72 -4.26 -18.96
N GLY A 564 -19.84 -3.68 -19.40
CA GLY A 564 -19.87 -2.53 -20.31
C GLY A 564 -19.21 -1.27 -19.72
N ARG A 565 -18.95 -0.28 -20.59
CA ARG A 565 -18.44 1.04 -20.15
C ARG A 565 -19.50 1.72 -19.26
N LEU A 566 -19.24 1.83 -17.95
CA LEU A 566 -19.99 2.66 -16.99
C LEU A 566 -19.78 4.15 -17.22
#